data_AF-A0A3M0JYR8-F1
#
_entry.id   AF-A0A3M0JYR8-F1
#
_cell.length_a   1.000
_cell.length_b   1.000
_cell.length_c   1.000
_cell.angle_alpha   90.00
_cell.angle_beta   90.00
_cell.angle_gamma   90.00
#
_symmetry.space_group_name_H-M   'P 1'
#
loop_
_entity.id
_entity.type
_entity.pdbx_description
1 polymer ?
#
loop_
_entity_poly.entity_id
_entity_poly.type
_entity_poly.pdbx_seq_one_letter_code
_entity_poly.pdbx_strand_id
1 'polypeptide(L)'
;MAELLRSDRDLAPSFLNSVLNQLNWAFSEFIGMIQEIQQAAERLERNFVDSRQLKVCATCFDLSVSLLRVLEMTVTLAPEIFLDWTRPSSELLLRRLAQLLNQVLNRVTAERNLFDRVVNLRLPGLESVDHYPILVAVTGILVRLLVDTDAQGQVMLMVTGMCWERTGIAVPEDPGMSQDNVPLVTAIPWPGGSVAVVSGWASHA
;
A
#
# COMPACT_ATOMS: atom_id res chain seq x y z
N MET A 1 19.82 8.69 9.92
CA MET A 1 18.78 8.56 8.88
C MET A 1 17.85 9.77 8.86
N ALA A 2 17.08 10.03 9.93
CA ALA A 2 16.12 11.14 9.96
C ALA A 2 16.75 12.52 9.71
N GLU A 3 17.89 12.82 10.34
CA GLU A 3 18.61 14.09 10.11
C GLU A 3 19.07 14.25 8.66
N LEU A 4 19.50 13.16 8.01
CA LEU A 4 19.95 13.15 6.62
C LEU A 4 18.78 13.38 5.64
N LEU A 5 17.62 12.77 5.93
CA LEU A 5 16.37 13.00 5.17
C LEU A 5 15.80 14.40 5.39
N ARG A 6 16.10 15.04 6.54
CA ARG A 6 15.71 16.42 6.84
C ARG A 6 16.62 17.44 6.19
N SER A 7 17.92 17.17 6.13
CA SER A 7 18.94 18.10 5.63
C SER A 7 18.98 18.21 4.11
N ASP A 8 18.69 17.11 3.41
CA ASP A 8 18.74 17.06 1.95
C ASP A 8 17.33 16.92 1.36
N ARG A 9 16.85 18.01 0.75
CA ARG A 9 15.50 18.13 0.21
C ARG A 9 15.23 17.23 -1.00
N ASP A 10 16.26 16.77 -1.70
CA ASP A 10 16.12 15.92 -2.91
C ASP A 10 16.42 14.45 -2.62
N LEU A 11 17.23 14.18 -1.60
CA LEU A 11 17.54 12.81 -1.16
C LEU A 11 16.33 12.10 -0.55
N ALA A 12 15.53 12.78 0.27
CA ALA A 12 14.36 12.15 0.90
C ALA A 12 13.30 11.69 -0.12
N PRO A 13 12.88 12.53 -1.08
CA PRO A 13 11.95 12.11 -2.12
C PRO A 13 12.51 10.99 -3.00
N SER A 14 13.79 11.07 -3.42
CA SER A 14 14.38 10.04 -4.28
C SER A 14 14.50 8.69 -3.59
N PHE A 15 14.92 8.67 -2.32
CA PHE A 15 14.94 7.47 -1.49
C PHE A 15 13.54 6.88 -1.32
N LEU A 16 12.56 7.68 -0.88
CA LEU A 16 11.20 7.20 -0.64
C LEU A 16 10.53 6.71 -1.92
N ASN A 17 10.73 7.39 -3.04
CA ASN A 17 10.23 6.91 -4.33
C ASN A 17 10.84 5.56 -4.71
N SER A 18 12.13 5.34 -4.44
CA SER A 18 12.79 4.05 -4.64
C SER A 18 12.20 2.96 -3.76
N VAL A 19 12.01 3.23 -2.46
CA VAL A 19 11.38 2.28 -1.52
C VAL A 19 9.95 1.94 -1.95
N LEU A 20 9.12 2.94 -2.28
CA LEU A 20 7.75 2.74 -2.75
C LEU A 20 7.70 1.93 -4.04
N ASN A 21 8.62 2.17 -4.98
CA ASN A 21 8.73 1.39 -6.22
C ASN A 21 9.11 -0.06 -5.96
N GLN A 22 10.14 -0.28 -5.13
CA GLN A 22 10.59 -1.62 -4.77
C GLN A 22 9.51 -2.40 -4.04
N LEU A 23 8.75 -1.73 -3.16
CA LEU A 23 7.66 -2.37 -2.43
C LEU A 23 6.51 -2.74 -3.36
N ASN A 24 6.10 -1.85 -4.25
CA ASN A 24 5.09 -2.16 -5.26
C ASN A 24 5.48 -3.37 -6.11
N TRP A 25 6.75 -3.43 -6.55
CA TRP A 25 7.26 -4.55 -7.31
C TRP A 25 7.28 -5.84 -6.47
N ALA A 26 7.94 -5.83 -5.31
CA ALA A 26 8.10 -7.01 -4.46
C ALA A 26 6.76 -7.58 -4.00
N PHE A 27 5.82 -6.71 -3.65
CA PHE A 27 4.48 -7.11 -3.22
C PHE A 27 3.67 -7.70 -4.39
N SER A 28 3.77 -7.11 -5.59
CA SER A 28 3.09 -7.65 -6.78
C SER A 28 3.63 -9.02 -7.16
N GLU A 29 4.95 -9.19 -7.15
CA GLU A 29 5.61 -10.48 -7.40
C GLU A 29 5.21 -11.52 -6.35
N PHE A 30 5.19 -11.13 -5.07
CA PHE A 30 4.72 -12.01 -4.00
C PHE A 30 3.28 -12.48 -4.22
N ILE A 31 2.37 -11.56 -4.55
CA ILE A 31 0.96 -11.89 -4.82
C ILE A 31 0.82 -12.78 -6.06
N GLY A 32 1.58 -12.54 -7.13
CA GLY A 32 1.57 -13.39 -8.32
C GLY A 32 1.99 -14.82 -7.98
N MET A 33 3.14 -14.96 -7.31
CA MET A 33 3.66 -16.28 -6.91
C MET A 33 2.71 -17.03 -5.98
N ILE A 34 2.14 -16.36 -4.96
CA ILE A 34 1.27 -17.04 -4.01
C ILE A 34 -0.02 -17.53 -4.67
N GLN A 35 -0.53 -16.80 -5.66
CA GLN A 35 -1.68 -17.22 -6.47
C GLN A 35 -1.36 -18.41 -7.37
N GLU A 36 -0.20 -18.39 -8.04
CA GLU A 36 0.26 -19.53 -8.86
C GLU A 36 0.41 -20.80 -8.03
N ILE A 37 1.03 -20.69 -6.84
CA ILE A 37 1.21 -21.80 -5.90
C ILE A 37 -0.13 -22.38 -5.46
N GLN A 38 -1.09 -21.52 -5.11
CA GLN A 38 -2.43 -21.95 -4.73
C GLN A 38 -3.18 -22.64 -5.88
N GLN A 39 -3.12 -22.07 -7.08
CA GLN A 39 -3.77 -22.63 -8.26
C GLN A 39 -3.18 -23.99 -8.65
N ALA A 40 -1.86 -24.14 -8.54
CA ALA A 40 -1.19 -25.42 -8.74
C ALA A 40 -1.62 -26.46 -7.70
N ALA A 41 -1.74 -26.07 -6.43
CA ALA A 41 -2.20 -26.95 -5.36
C ALA A 41 -3.67 -27.39 -5.53
N GLU A 42 -4.56 -26.51 -6.02
CA GLU A 42 -5.97 -26.83 -6.26
C GLU A 42 -6.19 -27.85 -7.39
N ARG A 43 -5.32 -27.84 -8.41
CA ARG A 43 -5.51 -28.69 -9.61
C ARG A 43 -5.30 -30.18 -9.36
N LEU A 44 -4.89 -30.62 -8.16
CA LEU A 44 -4.70 -32.02 -7.75
C LEU A 44 -3.77 -32.88 -8.65
N GLU A 45 -3.23 -32.33 -9.72
CA GLU A 45 -2.11 -32.90 -10.45
C GLU A 45 -0.86 -32.76 -9.58
N ARG A 46 -0.18 -33.88 -9.32
CA ARG A 46 1.05 -34.00 -8.51
C ARG A 46 2.26 -33.26 -9.11
N ASN A 47 2.06 -32.08 -9.68
CA ASN A 47 3.16 -31.19 -10.03
C ASN A 47 3.65 -30.58 -8.71
N PHE A 48 4.71 -31.19 -8.19
CA PHE A 48 5.52 -30.64 -7.11
C PHE A 48 5.74 -29.15 -7.39
N VAL A 49 5.21 -28.28 -6.54
CA VAL A 49 5.61 -26.88 -6.56
C VAL A 49 7.12 -26.85 -6.33
N ASP A 50 7.86 -26.25 -7.25
CA ASP A 50 9.32 -26.23 -7.18
C ASP A 50 9.75 -25.57 -5.87
N SER A 51 10.56 -26.27 -5.07
CA SER A 51 11.11 -25.73 -3.81
C SER A 51 11.84 -24.40 -4.04
N ARG A 52 12.40 -24.18 -5.23
CA ARG A 52 12.98 -22.88 -5.60
C ARG A 52 11.92 -21.78 -5.67
N GLN A 53 10.76 -22.01 -6.29
CA GLN A 53 9.68 -21.03 -6.38
C GLN A 53 9.13 -20.69 -4.98
N LEU A 54 8.99 -21.68 -4.11
CA LEU A 54 8.60 -21.46 -2.70
C LEU A 54 9.59 -20.52 -2.00
N LYS A 55 10.91 -20.75 -2.17
CA LYS A 55 11.94 -19.88 -1.57
C LYS A 55 11.93 -18.46 -2.15
N VAL A 56 11.70 -18.29 -3.45
CA VAL A 56 11.58 -16.96 -4.07
C VAL A 56 10.34 -16.25 -3.54
N CYS A 57 9.22 -16.96 -3.39
CA CYS A 57 7.98 -16.43 -2.80
C CYS A 57 8.21 -15.94 -1.36
N ALA A 58 8.84 -16.75 -0.50
CA ALA A 58 9.23 -16.33 0.84
C ALA A 58 10.16 -15.11 0.84
N THR A 59 11.14 -15.07 -0.08
CA THR A 59 12.07 -13.93 -0.19
C THR A 59 11.34 -12.64 -0.58
N CYS A 60 10.40 -12.70 -1.53
CA CYS A 60 9.59 -11.54 -1.91
C CYS A 60 8.66 -11.07 -0.79
N PHE A 61 8.14 -12.00 0.02
CA PHE A 61 7.39 -11.68 1.23
C PHE A 61 8.28 -10.94 2.25
N ASP A 62 9.45 -11.50 2.60
CA ASP A 62 10.37 -10.91 3.57
C ASP A 62 10.86 -9.52 3.10
N LEU A 63 11.11 -9.36 1.81
CA LEU A 63 11.45 -8.07 1.20
C LEU A 63 10.30 -7.06 1.32
N SER A 64 9.07 -7.49 1.03
CA SER A 64 7.88 -6.63 1.15
C SER A 64 7.68 -6.16 2.59
N VAL A 65 7.78 -7.07 3.56
CA VAL A 65 7.69 -6.73 5.00
C VAL A 65 8.82 -5.77 5.39
N SER A 66 10.05 -6.04 4.97
CA SER A 66 11.20 -5.19 5.28
C SER A 66 11.03 -3.77 4.75
N LEU A 67 10.55 -3.61 3.51
CA LEU A 67 10.30 -2.31 2.91
C LEU A 67 9.14 -1.57 3.60
N LEU A 68 8.06 -2.28 3.99
CA LEU A 68 6.99 -1.72 4.83
C LEU A 68 7.52 -1.21 6.17
N ARG A 69 8.41 -1.95 6.84
CA ARG A 69 9.06 -1.50 8.08
C ARG A 69 9.96 -0.29 7.88
N VAL A 70 10.66 -0.18 6.76
CA VAL A 70 11.43 1.02 6.40
C VAL A 70 10.52 2.23 6.23
N LEU A 71 9.36 2.06 5.57
CA LEU A 71 8.36 3.12 5.45
C LEU A 71 7.79 3.53 6.81
N GLU A 72 7.40 2.55 7.64
CA GLU A 72 6.93 2.77 9.02
C GLU A 72 7.94 3.57 9.85
N MET A 73 9.21 3.16 9.81
CA MET A 73 10.30 3.86 10.49
C MET A 73 10.46 5.30 9.96
N THR A 74 10.35 5.50 8.65
CA THR A 74 10.51 6.83 8.04
C THR A 74 9.37 7.77 8.43
N VAL A 75 8.13 7.30 8.33
CA VAL A 75 6.94 8.04 8.78
C VAL A 75 7.01 8.36 10.28
N THR A 76 7.58 7.44 11.08
CA THR A 76 7.73 7.66 12.52
C THR A 76 8.75 8.73 12.87
N LEU A 77 9.93 8.68 12.23
CA LEU A 77 11.07 9.54 12.57
C LEU A 77 11.05 10.89 11.85
N ALA A 78 10.41 10.98 10.69
CA ALA A 78 10.38 12.19 9.87
C ALA A 78 9.00 12.38 9.20
N PRO A 79 7.91 12.51 9.98
CA PRO A 79 6.55 12.67 9.44
C PRO A 79 6.41 13.92 8.58
N GLU A 80 7.21 14.96 8.82
CA GLU A 80 7.22 16.19 8.03
C GLU A 80 7.57 15.97 6.55
N ILE A 81 8.18 14.85 6.17
CA ILE A 81 8.42 14.53 4.75
C ILE A 81 7.10 14.24 4.00
N PHE A 82 6.07 13.80 4.73
CA PHE A 82 4.75 13.48 4.18
C PHE A 82 3.70 14.55 4.50
N LEU A 83 3.86 15.26 5.62
CA LEU A 83 2.85 16.18 6.16
C LEU A 83 3.18 17.67 5.97
N ASP A 84 4.40 18.02 5.56
CA ASP A 84 4.77 19.41 5.29
C ASP A 84 4.35 19.83 3.86
N TRP A 85 3.16 20.44 3.74
CA TRP A 85 2.63 20.93 2.47
C TRP A 85 3.44 22.07 1.84
N THR A 86 4.39 22.66 2.56
CA THR A 86 5.32 23.64 1.95
C THR A 86 6.36 22.97 1.06
N ARG A 87 6.52 21.65 1.15
CA ARG A 87 7.38 20.87 0.27
C ARG A 87 6.57 20.34 -0.92
N PRO A 88 7.03 20.56 -2.16
CA PRO A 88 6.29 20.14 -3.36
C PRO A 88 6.15 18.63 -3.49
N SER A 89 7.02 17.86 -2.84
CA SER A 89 7.04 16.39 -2.91
C SER A 89 6.14 15.71 -1.89
N SER A 90 5.73 16.38 -0.81
CA SER A 90 4.97 15.76 0.30
C SER A 90 3.64 15.19 -0.16
N GLU A 91 2.86 15.96 -0.91
CA GLU A 91 1.57 15.53 -1.41
C GLU A 91 1.69 14.30 -2.32
N LEU A 92 2.66 14.32 -3.25
CA LEU A 92 2.89 13.20 -4.16
C LEU A 92 3.30 11.93 -3.40
N LEU A 93 4.22 12.06 -2.44
CA LEU A 93 4.68 10.94 -1.63
C LEU A 93 3.55 10.36 -0.77
N LEU A 94 2.75 11.22 -0.16
CA LEU A 94 1.59 10.82 0.65
C LEU A 94 0.54 10.10 -0.20
N ARG A 95 0.19 10.62 -1.37
CA ARG A 95 -0.74 9.98 -2.31
C ARG A 95 -0.25 8.60 -2.71
N ARG A 96 1.03 8.47 -3.08
CA ARG A 96 1.64 7.18 -3.46
C ARG A 96 1.68 6.19 -2.31
N LEU A 97 1.99 6.64 -1.10
CA LEU A 97 1.97 5.81 0.09
C LEU A 97 0.54 5.31 0.37
N ALA A 98 -0.45 6.20 0.39
CA ALA A 98 -1.84 5.84 0.64
C ALA A 98 -2.38 4.83 -0.39
N GLN A 99 -2.08 5.03 -1.68
CA GLN A 99 -2.43 4.08 -2.74
C GLN A 99 -1.84 2.69 -2.49
N LEU A 100 -0.56 2.63 -2.14
CA LEU A 100 0.14 1.38 -1.84
C LEU A 100 -0.47 0.70 -0.62
N LEU A 101 -0.69 1.42 0.48
CA LEU A 101 -1.27 0.84 1.71
C LEU A 101 -2.68 0.29 1.46
N ASN A 102 -3.51 1.04 0.72
CA ASN A 102 -4.84 0.58 0.34
C ASN A 102 -4.77 -0.68 -0.54
N GLN A 103 -3.84 -0.74 -1.50
CA GLN A 103 -3.63 -1.93 -2.32
C GLN A 103 -3.24 -3.14 -1.46
N VAL A 104 -2.30 -2.96 -0.53
CA VAL A 104 -1.83 -4.01 0.38
C VAL A 104 -2.99 -4.49 1.25
N LEU A 105 -3.71 -3.59 1.92
CA LEU A 105 -4.85 -3.93 2.77
C LEU A 105 -5.91 -4.73 1.99
N ASN A 106 -6.33 -4.23 0.84
CA ASN A 106 -7.35 -4.90 0.02
C ASN A 106 -6.96 -6.33 -0.38
N ARG A 107 -5.67 -6.64 -0.53
CA ARG A 107 -5.20 -7.99 -0.88
C ARG A 107 -5.03 -8.88 0.32
N VAL A 108 -4.61 -8.30 1.44
CA VAL A 108 -4.35 -9.00 2.69
C VAL A 108 -5.68 -9.36 3.37
N THR A 109 -6.67 -8.46 3.37
CA THR A 109 -7.96 -8.62 4.07
C THR A 109 -9.12 -9.14 3.21
N ALA A 110 -8.88 -9.55 1.96
CA ALA A 110 -9.95 -10.05 1.08
C ALA A 110 -10.46 -11.42 1.54
N GLU A 111 -11.79 -11.60 1.65
CA GLU A 111 -12.48 -12.79 2.21
C GLU A 111 -11.94 -14.19 1.80
N ARG A 112 -11.30 -14.30 0.64
CA ARG A 112 -10.50 -15.47 0.24
C ARG A 112 -9.02 -15.19 0.50
N ASN A 113 -8.65 -15.13 1.77
CA ASN A 113 -7.32 -14.72 2.22
C ASN A 113 -6.23 -15.54 1.51
N LEU A 114 -5.33 -14.86 0.78
CA LEU A 114 -4.19 -15.49 0.11
C LEU A 114 -3.23 -16.19 1.10
N PHE A 115 -3.24 -15.76 2.36
CA PHE A 115 -2.38 -16.30 3.39
C PHE A 115 -2.95 -17.59 3.98
N ASP A 116 -4.25 -17.64 4.26
CA ASP A 116 -4.89 -18.79 4.92
C ASP A 116 -4.67 -20.09 4.17
N ARG A 117 -4.78 -20.08 2.84
CA ARG A 117 -4.57 -21.30 2.05
C ARG A 117 -3.13 -21.78 2.08
N VAL A 118 -2.16 -20.88 1.99
CA VAL A 118 -0.74 -21.25 2.01
C VAL A 118 -0.31 -21.73 3.39
N VAL A 119 -0.75 -21.06 4.45
CA VAL A 119 -0.51 -21.50 5.84
C VAL A 119 -1.14 -22.88 6.08
N ASN A 120 -2.35 -23.12 5.58
CA ASN A 120 -3.02 -24.43 5.70
C ASN A 120 -2.33 -25.54 4.89
N LEU A 121 -1.69 -25.20 3.76
CA LEU A 121 -0.98 -26.17 2.91
C LEU A 121 0.36 -26.65 3.52
N ARG A 122 0.92 -25.95 4.53
CA ARG A 122 2.18 -26.29 5.23
C ARG A 122 3.32 -26.69 4.28
N LEU A 123 3.50 -25.94 3.19
CA LEU A 123 4.55 -26.23 2.21
C LEU A 123 5.94 -25.91 2.79
N PRO A 124 6.92 -26.83 2.69
CA PRO A 124 8.26 -26.61 3.21
C PRO A 124 8.95 -25.46 2.47
N GLY A 125 9.32 -24.41 3.20
CA GLY A 125 9.96 -23.21 2.64
C GLY A 125 9.11 -21.94 2.64
N LEU A 126 7.84 -22.00 3.07
CA LEU A 126 6.96 -20.82 3.25
C LEU A 126 6.65 -20.49 4.72
N GLU A 127 7.48 -20.98 5.65
CA GLU A 127 7.26 -20.85 7.09
C GLU A 127 7.30 -19.39 7.59
N SER A 128 8.02 -18.51 6.90
CA SER A 128 8.07 -17.08 7.23
C SER A 128 6.84 -16.31 6.73
N VAL A 129 6.07 -16.87 5.80
CA VAL A 129 4.94 -16.19 5.15
C VAL A 129 3.72 -16.28 6.05
N ASP A 130 3.40 -15.15 6.69
CA ASP A 130 2.24 -15.01 7.56
C ASP A 130 1.50 -13.71 7.24
N HIS A 131 0.24 -13.64 7.63
CA HIS A 131 -0.65 -12.51 7.43
C HIS A 131 -0.29 -11.30 8.32
N TYR A 132 0.06 -11.55 9.57
CA TYR A 132 0.25 -10.51 10.58
C TYR A 132 1.42 -9.55 10.35
N PRO A 133 2.61 -9.98 9.87
CA PRO A 133 3.75 -9.08 9.67
C PRO A 133 3.47 -7.89 8.75
N ILE A 134 2.66 -8.11 7.70
CA ILE A 134 2.24 -7.05 6.78
C ILE A 134 1.21 -6.14 7.44
N LEU A 135 0.17 -6.70 8.07
CA LEU A 135 -0.86 -5.90 8.73
C LEU A 135 -0.28 -5.00 9.82
N VAL A 136 0.61 -5.54 10.66
CA VAL A 136 1.25 -4.77 11.75
C VAL A 136 1.99 -3.55 11.20
N ALA A 137 2.78 -3.72 10.14
CA ALA A 137 3.53 -2.61 9.55
C ALA A 137 2.60 -1.56 8.91
N VAL A 138 1.57 -2.01 8.18
CA VAL A 138 0.59 -1.10 7.55
C VAL A 138 -0.21 -0.33 8.60
N THR A 139 -0.69 -1.00 9.64
CA THR A 139 -1.39 -0.36 10.76
C THR A 139 -0.48 0.63 11.47
N GLY A 140 0.79 0.29 11.69
CA GLY A 140 1.79 1.20 12.27
C GLY A 140 1.96 2.49 11.47
N ILE A 141 2.08 2.38 10.14
CA ILE A 141 2.13 3.54 9.24
C ILE A 141 0.86 4.40 9.36
N LEU A 142 -0.32 3.78 9.28
CA LEU A 142 -1.60 4.49 9.33
C LEU A 142 -1.80 5.20 10.67
N VAL A 143 -1.57 4.51 11.79
CA VAL A 143 -1.66 5.11 13.13
C VAL A 143 -0.72 6.28 13.24
N ARG A 144 0.51 6.16 12.77
CA ARG A 144 1.49 7.25 12.85
C ARG A 144 1.07 8.46 12.02
N LEU A 145 0.62 8.23 10.79
CA LEU A 145 0.08 9.30 9.95
C LEU A 145 -1.12 9.97 10.64
N LEU A 146 -2.07 9.21 11.18
CA LEU A 146 -3.26 9.77 11.83
C LEU A 146 -2.91 10.59 13.09
N VAL A 147 -2.03 10.07 13.95
CA VAL A 147 -1.59 10.76 15.17
C VAL A 147 -0.89 12.07 14.83
N ASP A 148 -0.03 12.08 13.80
CA ASP A 148 0.68 13.30 13.40
C ASP A 148 -0.18 14.24 12.52
N THR A 149 -1.35 13.77 12.03
CA THR A 149 -2.32 14.56 11.22
C THR A 149 -3.42 15.21 12.05
N ASP A 150 -3.46 15.04 13.37
CA ASP A 150 -4.50 15.61 14.27
C ASP A 150 -4.57 17.17 14.23
N ALA A 151 -3.66 17.82 13.49
CA ALA A 151 -3.71 19.23 13.16
C ALA A 151 -4.37 19.59 11.80
N GLN A 152 -4.61 18.65 10.86
CA GLN A 152 -5.03 18.97 9.48
C GLN A 152 -6.03 18.03 8.78
N GLY A 153 -6.49 16.90 9.34
CA GLY A 153 -7.67 16.15 8.85
C GLY A 153 -7.66 15.56 7.41
N GLN A 154 -6.64 15.82 6.59
CA GLN A 154 -6.64 15.50 5.15
C GLN A 154 -6.22 14.06 4.81
N VAL A 155 -5.42 13.39 5.66
CA VAL A 155 -4.98 12.00 5.41
C VAL A 155 -6.16 11.02 5.48
N MET A 156 -7.10 11.26 6.40
CA MET A 156 -8.33 10.49 6.51
C MET A 156 -9.17 10.61 5.23
N LEU A 157 -9.34 11.82 4.68
CA LEU A 157 -10.04 12.03 3.41
C LEU A 157 -9.34 11.34 2.22
N MET A 158 -8.01 11.24 2.19
CA MET A 158 -7.31 10.51 1.13
C MET A 158 -7.48 8.99 1.27
N VAL A 159 -7.32 8.42 2.46
CA VAL A 159 -7.47 6.96 2.67
C VAL A 159 -8.93 6.55 2.53
N THR A 160 -9.85 7.28 3.17
CA THR A 160 -11.29 7.05 3.05
C THR A 160 -11.78 7.38 1.64
N GLY A 161 -11.28 8.44 1.00
CA GLY A 161 -11.59 8.80 -0.40
C GLY A 161 -11.15 7.74 -1.42
N MET A 162 -10.02 7.08 -1.21
CA MET A 162 -9.59 5.95 -2.05
C MET A 162 -10.37 4.65 -1.79
N CYS A 163 -10.97 4.46 -0.61
CA CYS A 163 -11.88 3.33 -0.33
C CYS A 163 -13.33 3.62 -0.79
N TRP A 164 -13.75 4.88 -0.65
CA TRP A 164 -15.04 5.47 -1.01
C TRP A 164 -15.44 5.21 -2.47
N GLU A 165 -14.51 5.43 -3.40
CA GLU A 165 -14.71 5.26 -4.84
C GLU A 165 -14.91 3.80 -5.29
N ARG A 166 -14.66 2.84 -4.39
CA ARG A 166 -14.78 1.40 -4.65
C ARG A 166 -16.07 0.79 -4.10
N THR A 167 -16.72 1.43 -3.13
CA THR A 167 -17.94 0.90 -2.47
C THR A 167 -19.25 1.45 -3.03
N GLY A 168 -19.26 2.56 -3.78
CA GLY A 168 -20.50 3.10 -4.39
C GLY A 168 -21.63 3.45 -3.41
N ILE A 169 -21.34 3.52 -2.10
CA ILE A 169 -22.28 3.97 -1.08
C ILE A 169 -22.15 5.48 -1.01
N ALA A 170 -23.25 6.24 -1.10
CA ALA A 170 -23.30 7.69 -0.97
C ALA A 170 -22.85 8.17 0.44
N VAL A 171 -21.98 9.19 0.52
CA VAL A 171 -21.61 9.95 1.70
C VAL A 171 -22.84 10.82 1.85
N PRO A 172 -23.45 10.87 3.03
CA PRO A 172 -24.49 11.86 3.26
C PRO A 172 -23.88 13.20 2.89
N GLU A 173 -24.46 13.89 1.91
CA GLU A 173 -24.04 15.24 1.55
C GLU A 173 -23.97 16.04 2.83
N ASP A 174 -22.74 16.39 3.25
CA ASP A 174 -22.56 17.35 4.31
C ASP A 174 -23.05 18.68 3.69
N PRO A 175 -24.13 19.29 4.20
CA PRO A 175 -24.87 20.35 3.49
C PRO A 175 -24.10 21.69 3.36
N GLY A 176 -22.78 21.67 3.53
CA GLY A 176 -21.88 22.82 3.40
C GLY A 176 -20.72 22.66 2.39
N MET A 177 -20.65 21.56 1.62
CA MET A 177 -19.59 21.39 0.61
C MET A 177 -19.98 22.07 -0.72
N SER A 178 -19.32 23.19 -1.05
CA SER A 178 -19.50 23.87 -2.34
C SER A 178 -19.07 22.97 -3.51
N GLN A 179 -19.84 23.01 -4.62
CA GLN A 179 -19.63 22.21 -5.84
C GLN A 179 -18.27 22.42 -6.54
N ASP A 180 -17.48 23.40 -6.10
CA ASP A 180 -16.18 23.76 -6.69
C ASP A 180 -15.02 22.83 -6.29
N ASN A 181 -15.29 21.79 -5.48
CA ASN A 181 -14.28 20.92 -4.90
C ASN A 181 -14.55 19.43 -5.19
N VAL A 182 -14.87 19.10 -6.45
CA VAL A 182 -15.04 17.71 -6.89
C VAL A 182 -13.69 17.14 -7.35
N PRO A 183 -13.22 15.99 -6.83
CA PRO A 183 -12.00 15.37 -7.29
C PRO A 183 -12.15 14.82 -8.73
N LEU A 184 -11.18 15.13 -9.59
CA LEU A 184 -11.01 14.51 -10.90
C LEU A 184 -10.36 13.14 -10.73
N VAL A 185 -10.98 12.09 -11.26
CA VAL A 185 -10.55 10.70 -11.10
C VAL A 185 -10.12 10.13 -12.45
N THR A 186 -8.91 9.58 -12.52
CA THR A 186 -8.36 8.93 -13.72
C THR A 186 -8.21 7.44 -13.49
N ALA A 187 -8.75 6.62 -14.37
CA ALA A 187 -8.55 5.17 -14.33
C ALA A 187 -7.19 4.82 -14.96
N ILE A 188 -6.28 4.24 -14.16
CA ILE A 188 -5.01 3.72 -14.64
C ILE A 188 -5.16 2.21 -14.88
N PRO A 189 -4.80 1.67 -16.07
CA PRO A 189 -4.81 0.24 -16.32
C PRO A 189 -3.75 -0.50 -15.49
N TRP A 190 -4.12 -1.56 -14.78
CA TRP A 190 -3.20 -2.46 -14.07
C TRP A 190 -3.49 -3.94 -14.41
N PRO A 191 -2.49 -4.83 -14.33
CA PRO A 191 -2.72 -6.27 -14.50
C PRO A 191 -3.63 -6.77 -13.36
N GLY A 192 -4.87 -7.16 -13.69
CA GLY A 192 -5.89 -7.56 -12.73
C GLY A 192 -7.04 -6.56 -12.50
N GLY A 193 -7.09 -5.45 -13.26
CA GLY A 193 -8.20 -4.49 -13.26
C GLY A 193 -7.73 -3.02 -13.24
N SER A 194 -8.64 -2.08 -13.49
CA SER A 194 -8.33 -0.64 -13.44
C SER A 194 -8.26 -0.13 -12.00
N VAL A 195 -7.28 0.72 -11.69
CA VAL A 195 -7.16 1.43 -10.42
C VAL A 195 -7.51 2.90 -10.66
N ALA A 196 -8.52 3.41 -9.95
CA ALA A 196 -8.88 4.82 -9.97
C ALA A 196 -7.88 5.64 -9.14
N VAL A 197 -7.36 6.71 -9.72
CA VAL A 197 -6.42 7.63 -9.10
C VAL A 197 -6.96 9.05 -9.21
N VAL A 198 -7.11 9.75 -8.09
CA VAL A 198 -7.46 11.18 -8.08
C VAL A 198 -6.31 11.98 -8.69
N SER A 199 -6.57 12.62 -9.83
CA SER A 199 -5.62 13.38 -10.64
C SER A 199 -5.67 14.90 -10.42
N GLY A 200 -6.67 15.42 -9.69
CA GLY A 200 -6.78 16.84 -9.36
C GLY A 200 -8.12 17.22 -8.71
N TRP A 201 -8.36 18.51 -8.46
CA TRP A 201 -9.66 19.07 -8.08
C TRP A 201 -10.21 19.88 -9.26
N ALA A 202 -11.48 19.73 -9.60
CA ALA A 202 -12.10 20.47 -10.69
C ALA A 202 -12.40 21.92 -10.25
N SER A 203 -11.53 22.87 -10.60
CA SER A 203 -11.91 24.29 -10.61
C SER A 203 -12.54 24.63 -11.96
N HIS A 204 -13.87 24.78 -11.98
CA HIS A 204 -14.53 25.50 -13.06
C HIS A 204 -14.40 27.00 -12.79
N ALA A 205 -13.73 27.71 -13.70
CA ALA A 205 -13.82 29.16 -13.79
C ALA A 205 -15.17 29.60 -14.38
#